data_AF-A0A6S6ZRH4-F1
#
_entry.id   AF-A0A6S6ZRH4-F1
#
_cell.length_a   1.000
_cell.length_b   1.000
_cell.length_c   1.000
_cell.angle_alpha   90.00
_cell.angle_beta   90.00
_cell.angle_gamma   90.00
#
_symmetry.space_group_name_H-M   'P 1'
#
loop_
_entity.id
_entity.type
_entity.pdbx_description
1 polymer ?
#
loop_
_entity_poly.entity_id
_entity_poly.type
_entity_poly.pdbx_seq_one_letter_code
_entity_poly.pdbx_strand_id
1 'polypeptide(L)'
;MKKHAKIGLALVAILGATGAIGAYVVVSAPPAGPHVITLGDGKQGPAAMAWIPGNEFLMGNDHQMSQPNERPAHKVRVSGFWMDVHDVTNAQFRRFVEATGYVTTAEQKPRWEDLRVQLPAGTPRPDDSALQAGAMVFTGTETEVSLRDYSRWWRFVPGANWRHPEGPGSNIDGKDDHPVVQVSYADAQAYATWAGKRLPTEAEWEFAARGGLEQATYTWGNELLPQGKAMANIWDTRQPQPFPVVKDEKVQVGTTPVGSFAPNGYGLYDMAGNVWQWTSDWYRADAFKFQAQYRQPPQDPAGPADSFDPDDGGTPVSAPKRVTRGGSFLCSDTYCISYRASARRGTDPLNPMSHIGFRTVMTPQQWKAAQASQGSIASR
;
A
#
# COMPACT_ATOMS: atom_id res chain seq x y z
N MET A 1 52.54 -41.87 -58.27
CA MET A 1 52.85 -42.55 -57.00
C MET A 1 51.69 -42.34 -56.03
N LYS A 2 50.97 -43.43 -55.70
CA LYS A 2 50.40 -43.83 -54.39
C LYS A 2 49.85 -42.68 -53.50
N LYS A 3 48.57 -42.63 -53.06
CA LYS A 3 47.60 -43.69 -52.73
C LYS A 3 46.15 -43.21 -52.89
N HIS A 4 45.30 -44.09 -53.39
CA HIS A 4 43.84 -44.04 -53.29
C HIS A 4 43.38 -44.52 -51.90
N ALA A 5 42.31 -43.94 -51.37
CA ALA A 5 41.44 -44.59 -50.40
C ALA A 5 40.00 -44.13 -50.65
N LYS A 6 39.21 -45.04 -51.22
CA LYS A 6 37.75 -45.01 -51.28
C LYS A 6 37.23 -45.45 -49.92
N ILE A 7 36.25 -44.76 -49.34
CA ILE A 7 35.38 -45.33 -48.31
C ILE A 7 33.94 -45.08 -48.75
N GLY A 8 33.27 -46.19 -49.05
CA GLY A 8 31.90 -46.25 -49.48
C GLY A 8 30.94 -46.33 -48.29
N LEU A 9 29.75 -45.81 -48.58
CA LEU A 9 28.42 -46.10 -48.05
C LEU A 9 28.31 -47.33 -47.12
N ALA A 10 27.81 -47.10 -45.90
CA ALA A 10 27.10 -48.10 -45.12
C ALA A 10 25.84 -47.45 -44.53
N LEU A 11 24.68 -47.86 -45.05
CA LEU A 11 23.34 -47.53 -44.57
C LEU A 11 22.91 -48.60 -43.56
N VAL A 12 22.71 -48.15 -42.31
CA VAL A 12 21.63 -48.45 -41.35
C VAL A 12 21.14 -49.90 -41.17
N ALA A 13 21.17 -50.36 -39.92
CA ALA A 13 20.07 -51.15 -39.33
C ALA A 13 19.77 -50.64 -37.90
N ILE A 14 18.50 -50.31 -37.69
CA ILE A 14 17.85 -49.72 -36.51
C ILE A 14 17.51 -50.80 -35.48
N LEU A 15 17.57 -50.44 -34.19
CA LEU A 15 16.69 -50.85 -33.06
C LEU A 15 17.31 -50.16 -31.82
N GLY A 16 16.71 -49.25 -31.06
CA GLY A 16 15.32 -48.87 -30.84
C GLY A 16 15.25 -48.47 -29.37
N ALA A 17 15.39 -47.18 -29.05
CA ALA A 17 15.13 -46.65 -27.72
C ALA A 17 14.52 -45.25 -27.87
N THR A 18 13.20 -45.19 -27.80
CA THR A 18 12.39 -43.97 -27.87
C THR A 18 12.58 -43.14 -26.61
N GLY A 19 13.57 -42.24 -26.64
CA GLY A 19 13.65 -41.09 -25.74
C GLY A 19 12.96 -39.89 -26.37
N ALA A 20 11.67 -39.69 -26.07
CA ALA A 20 10.97 -38.47 -26.45
C ALA A 20 11.52 -37.31 -25.59
N ILE A 21 12.49 -36.58 -26.11
CA ILE A 21 12.85 -35.25 -25.59
C ILE A 21 11.72 -34.32 -26.02
N GLY A 22 10.69 -34.21 -25.17
CA GLY A 22 9.68 -33.18 -25.28
C GLY A 22 10.35 -31.84 -25.02
N ALA A 23 10.66 -31.09 -26.09
CA ALA A 23 10.96 -29.69 -25.97
C ALA A 23 9.72 -29.00 -25.39
N TYR A 24 9.78 -28.65 -24.11
CA TYR A 24 8.81 -27.73 -23.51
C TYR A 24 9.01 -26.37 -24.18
N VAL A 25 8.26 -26.13 -25.24
CA VAL A 25 8.01 -24.78 -25.72
C VAL A 25 7.13 -24.14 -24.65
N VAL A 26 7.75 -23.33 -23.79
CA VAL A 26 7.01 -22.35 -22.99
C VAL A 26 6.34 -21.44 -24.01
N VAL A 27 5.06 -21.69 -24.26
CA VAL A 27 4.22 -20.73 -24.97
C VAL A 27 4.02 -19.58 -23.99
N SER A 28 4.93 -18.61 -24.04
CA SER A 28 4.74 -17.32 -23.42
C SER A 28 3.43 -16.77 -23.99
N ALA A 29 2.44 -16.52 -23.13
CA ALA A 29 1.31 -15.70 -23.55
C ALA A 29 1.87 -14.40 -24.14
N PRO A 30 1.36 -13.91 -25.27
CA PRO A 30 1.78 -12.62 -25.79
C PRO A 30 1.61 -11.57 -24.68
N PRO A 31 2.53 -10.60 -24.55
CA PRO A 31 2.36 -9.51 -23.60
C PRO A 31 0.98 -8.90 -23.83
N ALA A 32 0.21 -8.73 -22.74
CA ALA A 32 -1.03 -7.99 -22.80
C ALA A 32 -0.75 -6.68 -23.54
N GLY A 33 -1.53 -6.39 -24.59
CA GLY A 33 -1.36 -5.15 -25.36
C GLY A 33 -1.38 -3.93 -24.42
N PRO A 34 -0.81 -2.78 -24.84
CA PRO A 34 -0.67 -1.62 -23.97
C PRO A 34 -2.02 -1.28 -23.32
N HIS A 35 -2.08 -1.38 -21.99
CA HIS A 35 -3.25 -0.98 -21.23
C HIS A 35 -3.51 0.51 -21.48
N VAL A 36 -4.69 0.84 -22.01
CA VAL A 36 -5.07 2.24 -22.23
C VAL A 36 -5.45 2.84 -20.87
N ILE A 37 -4.60 3.73 -20.36
CA ILE A 37 -4.87 4.50 -19.15
C ILE A 37 -6.13 5.34 -19.39
N THR A 38 -7.14 5.15 -18.56
CA THR A 38 -8.42 5.87 -18.66
C THR A 38 -8.58 6.75 -17.42
N LEU A 39 -8.33 8.05 -17.56
CA LEU A 39 -8.51 9.05 -16.50
C LEU A 39 -9.91 9.65 -16.59
N GLY A 40 -10.55 9.89 -15.45
CA GLY A 40 -11.84 10.55 -15.38
C GLY A 40 -11.72 12.05 -15.67
N ASP A 41 -12.63 12.55 -16.49
CA ASP A 41 -12.70 13.94 -16.98
C ASP A 41 -13.78 14.78 -16.28
N GLY A 42 -14.43 14.22 -15.26
CA GLY A 42 -15.59 14.81 -14.58
C GLY A 42 -16.92 14.61 -15.32
N LYS A 43 -16.92 14.03 -16.53
CA LYS A 43 -18.12 13.77 -17.33
C LYS A 43 -18.39 12.28 -17.50
N GLN A 44 -17.42 11.55 -18.03
CA GLN A 44 -17.49 10.10 -18.26
C GLN A 44 -16.97 9.32 -17.05
N GLY A 45 -16.10 9.94 -16.24
CA GLY A 45 -15.61 9.40 -14.98
C GLY A 45 -15.33 10.51 -13.95
N PRO A 46 -15.19 10.17 -12.65
CA PRO A 46 -14.84 11.14 -11.62
C PRO A 46 -13.49 11.78 -11.92
N ALA A 47 -13.41 13.11 -11.87
CA ALA A 47 -12.15 13.82 -12.06
C ALA A 47 -11.10 13.38 -11.03
N ALA A 48 -9.82 13.36 -11.45
CA ALA A 48 -8.67 12.92 -10.64
C ALA A 48 -8.72 11.45 -10.16
N MET A 49 -9.50 10.60 -10.84
CA MET A 49 -9.49 9.16 -10.64
C MET A 49 -9.14 8.43 -11.95
N ALA A 50 -8.49 7.28 -11.85
CA ALA A 50 -8.25 6.37 -12.96
C ALA A 50 -9.22 5.19 -12.92
N TRP A 51 -9.68 4.74 -14.08
CA TRP A 51 -10.46 3.51 -14.23
C TRP A 51 -9.53 2.30 -14.17
N ILE A 52 -9.82 1.40 -13.25
CA ILE A 52 -9.13 0.12 -13.08
C ILE A 52 -10.02 -0.96 -13.70
N PRO A 53 -9.63 -1.56 -14.84
CA PRO A 53 -10.43 -2.57 -15.50
C PRO A 53 -10.42 -3.87 -14.68
N GLY A 54 -11.60 -4.33 -14.26
CA GLY A 54 -11.72 -5.54 -13.46
C GLY A 54 -11.15 -6.78 -14.17
N ASN A 55 -10.47 -7.63 -13.42
CA ASN A 55 -9.89 -8.88 -13.91
C ASN A 55 -9.63 -9.88 -12.79
N GLU A 56 -9.24 -11.10 -13.16
CA GLU A 56 -8.59 -12.06 -12.26
C GLU A 56 -7.09 -11.74 -12.17
N PHE A 57 -6.52 -11.79 -10.97
CA PHE A 57 -5.08 -11.62 -10.76
C PHE A 57 -4.55 -12.52 -9.63
N LEU A 58 -3.23 -12.69 -9.58
CA LEU A 58 -2.54 -13.32 -8.46
C LEU A 58 -2.25 -12.29 -7.36
N MET A 59 -2.99 -12.38 -6.26
CA MET A 59 -2.81 -11.60 -5.03
C MET A 59 -1.80 -12.29 -4.12
N GLY A 60 -0.97 -11.51 -3.42
CA GLY A 60 0.20 -12.00 -2.69
C GLY A 60 1.36 -12.35 -3.62
N ASN A 61 2.43 -12.91 -3.05
CA ASN A 61 3.62 -13.28 -3.82
C ASN A 61 4.40 -14.39 -3.10
N ASP A 62 4.80 -15.44 -3.83
CA ASP A 62 5.59 -16.56 -3.28
C ASP A 62 7.11 -16.36 -3.37
N HIS A 63 7.58 -15.21 -3.87
CA HIS A 63 9.00 -14.85 -3.96
C HIS A 63 9.69 -14.89 -2.58
N GLN A 64 10.99 -15.18 -2.56
CA GLN A 64 11.77 -15.36 -1.33
C GLN A 64 11.70 -14.16 -0.36
N MET A 65 11.60 -12.94 -0.89
CA MET A 65 11.49 -11.69 -0.12
C MET A 65 10.12 -11.48 0.54
N SER A 66 9.10 -12.25 0.16
CA SER A 66 7.75 -12.13 0.72
C SER A 66 7.70 -12.62 2.16
N GLN A 67 7.04 -11.84 3.01
CA GLN A 67 6.77 -12.25 4.39
C GLN A 67 5.74 -13.40 4.43
N PRO A 68 5.68 -14.18 5.52
CA PRO A 68 4.71 -15.27 5.65
C PRO A 68 3.25 -14.85 5.47
N ASN A 69 2.91 -13.62 5.84
CA ASN A 69 1.57 -13.04 5.72
C ASN A 69 1.20 -12.57 4.30
N GLU A 70 2.16 -12.56 3.36
CA GLU A 70 1.98 -12.24 1.94
C GLU A 70 1.80 -13.50 1.07
N ARG A 71 1.85 -14.67 1.71
CA ARG A 71 1.81 -15.99 1.08
C ARG A 71 0.58 -16.81 1.50
N PRO A 72 0.14 -17.76 0.66
CA PRO A 72 0.62 -18.01 -0.69
C PRO A 72 0.06 -16.99 -1.70
N ALA A 73 0.70 -16.89 -2.87
CA ALA A 73 0.07 -16.24 -4.00
C ALA A 73 -1.19 -17.01 -4.41
N HIS A 74 -2.31 -16.32 -4.63
CA HIS A 74 -3.59 -16.95 -4.92
C HIS A 74 -4.45 -16.08 -5.84
N LYS A 75 -5.38 -16.71 -6.56
CA LYS A 75 -6.24 -16.02 -7.52
C LYS A 75 -7.36 -15.27 -6.81
N VAL A 76 -7.59 -14.04 -7.23
CA VAL A 76 -8.72 -13.19 -6.81
C VAL A 76 -9.32 -12.53 -8.05
N ARG A 77 -10.63 -12.32 -8.07
CA ARG A 77 -11.32 -11.52 -9.10
C ARG A 77 -11.74 -10.18 -8.52
N VAL A 78 -11.42 -9.11 -9.23
CA VAL A 78 -11.77 -7.73 -8.87
C VAL A 78 -12.64 -7.15 -9.99
N SER A 79 -13.78 -6.57 -9.65
CA SER A 79 -14.66 -5.84 -10.55
C SER A 79 -14.02 -4.52 -10.99
N GLY A 80 -14.50 -3.90 -12.07
CA GLY A 80 -14.00 -2.59 -12.49
C GLY A 80 -14.43 -1.47 -11.54
N PHE A 81 -13.51 -0.57 -11.20
CA PHE A 81 -13.75 0.56 -10.29
C PHE A 81 -12.88 1.76 -10.65
N TRP A 82 -13.20 2.93 -10.07
CA TRP A 82 -12.37 4.13 -10.13
C TRP A 82 -11.51 4.23 -8.87
N MET A 83 -10.22 4.57 -9.03
CA MET A 83 -9.30 4.84 -7.91
C MET A 83 -8.70 6.25 -8.04
N ASP A 84 -8.55 6.96 -6.93
CA ASP A 84 -7.80 8.22 -6.93
C ASP A 84 -6.40 8.01 -7.51
N VAL A 85 -5.98 8.91 -8.41
CA VAL A 85 -4.67 8.78 -9.08
C VAL A 85 -3.51 8.92 -8.11
N HIS A 86 -3.73 9.55 -6.95
CA HIS A 86 -2.74 9.74 -5.90
C HIS A 86 -3.42 9.74 -4.51
N ASP A 87 -2.61 9.79 -3.44
CA ASP A 87 -3.09 9.93 -2.06
C ASP A 87 -3.90 11.21 -1.82
N VAL A 88 -4.82 11.18 -0.85
CA VAL A 88 -5.56 12.37 -0.45
C VAL A 88 -4.58 13.43 0.05
N THR A 89 -4.64 14.63 -0.51
CA THR A 89 -3.69 15.70 -0.15
C THR A 89 -4.15 16.50 1.06
N ASN A 90 -3.22 17.24 1.67
CA ASN A 90 -3.53 18.21 2.73
C ASN A 90 -4.61 19.22 2.31
N ALA A 91 -4.54 19.77 1.09
CA ALA A 91 -5.57 20.69 0.60
C ALA A 91 -6.94 20.02 0.43
N GLN A 92 -6.97 18.75 0.01
CA GLN A 92 -8.22 18.00 -0.11
C GLN A 92 -8.84 17.71 1.27
N PHE A 93 -8.03 17.24 2.21
CA PHE A 93 -8.46 16.96 3.59
C PHE A 93 -8.88 18.24 4.33
N ARG A 94 -8.19 19.36 4.10
CA ARG A 94 -8.58 20.67 4.63
C ARG A 94 -10.01 21.06 4.22
N ARG A 95 -10.39 20.88 2.95
CA ARG A 95 -11.75 21.15 2.49
C ARG A 95 -12.79 20.30 3.21
N PHE A 96 -12.48 19.03 3.47
CA PHE A 96 -13.34 18.15 4.26
C PHE A 96 -13.53 18.70 5.68
N VAL A 97 -12.44 19.03 6.36
CA VAL A 97 -12.48 19.55 7.74
C VAL A 97 -13.23 20.89 7.79
N GLU A 98 -12.97 21.81 6.86
CA GLU A 98 -13.65 23.11 6.78
C GLU A 98 -15.16 22.96 6.49
N ALA A 99 -15.55 22.01 5.63
CA ALA A 99 -16.94 21.79 5.28
C ALA A 99 -17.77 21.11 6.39
N THR A 100 -17.12 20.38 7.29
CA THR A 100 -17.81 19.49 8.26
C THR A 100 -17.55 19.83 9.72
N GLY A 101 -16.51 20.63 10.00
CA GLY A 101 -16.02 20.82 11.37
C GLY A 101 -15.40 19.56 11.97
N TYR A 102 -14.96 18.60 11.15
CA TYR A 102 -14.44 17.31 11.62
C TYR A 102 -13.19 17.49 12.49
N VAL A 103 -13.15 16.76 13.60
CA VAL A 103 -12.01 16.70 14.53
C VAL A 103 -11.42 15.30 14.42
N THR A 104 -10.16 15.19 14.02
CA THR A 104 -9.53 13.89 13.78
C THR A 104 -9.29 13.12 15.07
N THR A 105 -9.01 11.83 14.94
CA THR A 105 -8.65 10.96 16.07
C THR A 105 -7.42 11.50 16.82
N ALA A 106 -6.44 12.04 16.09
CA ALA A 106 -5.24 12.67 16.68
C ALA A 106 -5.54 13.93 17.50
N GLU A 107 -6.65 14.62 17.21
CA GLU A 107 -7.07 15.83 17.89
C GLU A 107 -7.96 15.54 19.12
N GLN A 108 -8.33 14.28 19.34
CA GLN A 108 -9.21 13.86 20.44
C GLN A 108 -8.43 13.25 21.60
N LYS A 109 -8.96 13.43 22.82
CA LYS A 109 -8.44 12.73 24.00
C LYS A 109 -8.68 11.22 23.82
N PRO A 110 -7.65 10.36 23.87
CA PRO A 110 -7.83 8.93 23.70
C PRO A 110 -8.64 8.34 24.86
N ARG A 111 -9.50 7.36 24.55
CA ARG A 111 -10.29 6.65 25.56
C ARG A 111 -9.52 5.40 26.01
N TRP A 112 -9.50 5.15 27.31
CA TRP A 112 -8.89 3.94 27.86
C TRP A 112 -9.45 2.65 27.25
N GLU A 113 -10.76 2.60 27.00
CA GLU A 113 -11.44 1.45 26.41
C GLU A 113 -10.92 1.10 25.01
N ASP A 114 -10.51 2.11 24.25
CA ASP A 114 -9.95 1.93 22.91
C ASP A 114 -8.48 1.52 22.94
N LEU A 115 -7.72 1.98 23.94
CA LEU A 115 -6.31 1.64 24.10
C LEU A 115 -6.12 0.24 24.69
N ARG A 116 -6.93 -0.14 25.70
CA ARG A 116 -6.72 -1.39 26.45
C ARG A 116 -6.84 -2.64 25.61
N VAL A 117 -7.53 -2.59 24.46
CA VAL A 117 -7.64 -3.74 23.54
C VAL A 117 -6.35 -3.97 22.74
N GLN A 118 -5.46 -2.98 22.69
CA GLN A 118 -4.13 -3.08 22.07
C GLN A 118 -3.04 -3.47 23.09
N LEU A 119 -3.37 -3.59 24.38
CA LEU A 119 -2.40 -3.81 25.45
C LEU A 119 -2.47 -5.23 26.01
N PRO A 120 -1.35 -5.77 26.55
CA PRO A 120 -1.38 -7.05 27.25
C PRO A 120 -2.45 -7.10 28.34
N ALA A 121 -3.03 -8.28 28.54
CA ALA A 121 -4.03 -8.48 29.58
C ALA A 121 -3.44 -8.13 30.96
N GLY A 122 -4.17 -7.31 31.73
CA GLY A 122 -3.75 -6.86 33.06
C GLY A 122 -2.93 -5.56 33.08
N THR A 123 -2.65 -4.93 31.93
CA THR A 123 -2.02 -3.60 31.92
C THR A 123 -2.89 -2.59 32.69
N PRO A 124 -2.36 -1.91 33.72
CA PRO A 124 -3.13 -0.97 34.51
C PRO A 124 -3.50 0.25 33.68
N ARG A 125 -4.69 0.80 33.93
CA ARG A 125 -5.10 2.08 33.35
C ARG A 125 -4.12 3.17 33.80
N PRO A 126 -3.54 3.95 32.88
CA PRO A 126 -2.69 5.07 33.26
C PRO A 126 -3.52 6.21 33.87
N ASP A 127 -2.86 7.15 34.52
CA ASP A 127 -3.50 8.38 34.97
C ASP A 127 -4.10 9.16 33.78
N ASP A 128 -5.20 9.85 34.01
CA ASP A 128 -5.92 10.59 32.96
C ASP A 128 -5.09 11.71 32.33
N SER A 129 -4.04 12.20 33.00
CA SER A 129 -3.08 13.16 32.47
C SER A 129 -2.14 12.57 31.40
N ALA A 130 -1.99 11.25 31.35
CA ALA A 130 -1.23 10.56 30.30
C ALA A 130 -2.04 10.38 29.01
N LEU A 131 -3.38 10.44 29.09
CA LEU A 131 -4.28 10.33 27.95
C LEU A 131 -4.42 11.70 27.28
N GLN A 132 -3.46 12.06 26.43
CA GLN A 132 -3.44 13.35 25.71
C GLN A 132 -3.73 13.14 24.22
N ALA A 133 -4.39 14.11 23.60
CA ALA A 133 -4.51 14.16 22.14
C ALA A 133 -3.12 14.29 21.51
N GLY A 134 -2.88 13.58 20.42
CA GLY A 134 -1.59 13.51 19.76
C GLY A 134 -1.50 12.31 18.85
N ALA A 135 -0.30 12.08 18.31
CA ALA A 135 -0.08 11.02 17.34
C ALA A 135 1.35 10.47 17.42
N MET A 136 1.60 9.36 16.73
CA MET A 136 2.94 8.82 16.61
C MET A 136 3.76 9.58 15.56
N VAL A 137 4.91 10.10 15.97
CA VAL A 137 5.82 10.87 15.12
C VAL A 137 7.15 10.14 15.01
N PHE A 138 7.63 10.01 13.78
CA PHE A 138 9.01 9.59 13.52
C PHE A 138 9.92 10.76 13.85
N THR A 139 10.78 10.59 14.86
CA THR A 139 11.74 11.60 15.30
C THR A 139 13.17 11.27 14.87
N GLY A 140 13.38 10.08 14.28
CA GLY A 140 14.70 9.58 13.93
C GLY A 140 15.66 9.44 15.12
N THR A 141 16.95 9.31 14.82
CA THR A 141 18.03 9.27 15.82
C THR A 141 19.25 10.11 15.39
N GLU A 142 20.08 10.48 16.37
CA GLU A 142 21.37 11.17 16.14
C GLU A 142 22.47 10.26 15.58
N THR A 143 22.38 8.97 15.90
CA THR A 143 23.35 7.94 15.53
C THR A 143 22.62 6.65 15.18
N GLU A 144 23.31 5.72 14.53
CA GLU A 144 22.78 4.36 14.35
C GLU A 144 22.43 3.73 15.70
N VAL A 145 21.34 2.97 15.70
CA VAL A 145 20.81 2.26 16.87
C VAL A 145 20.35 0.88 16.43
N SER A 146 20.12 -0.01 17.40
CA SER A 146 19.53 -1.32 17.12
C SER A 146 18.16 -1.17 16.45
N LEU A 147 18.00 -1.78 15.28
CA LEU A 147 16.74 -1.78 14.53
C LEU A 147 15.65 -2.68 15.15
N ARG A 148 15.95 -3.38 16.25
CA ARG A 148 14.98 -4.20 16.99
C ARG A 148 14.13 -3.42 17.98
N ASP A 149 14.47 -2.15 18.23
CA ASP A 149 13.79 -1.30 19.20
C ASP A 149 13.27 -0.03 18.52
N TYR A 150 12.06 -0.11 17.97
CA TYR A 150 11.43 1.01 17.27
C TYR A 150 11.11 2.19 18.18
N SER A 151 11.07 1.97 19.51
CA SER A 151 10.90 3.05 20.48
C SER A 151 12.09 4.01 20.51
N ARG A 152 13.17 3.72 19.78
CA ARG A 152 14.32 4.64 19.63
C ARG A 152 14.04 5.80 18.69
N TRP A 153 13.21 5.63 17.65
CA TRP A 153 12.93 6.65 16.62
C TRP A 153 11.44 7.01 16.46
N TRP A 154 10.53 6.36 17.19
CA TRP A 154 9.12 6.74 17.26
C TRP A 154 8.77 7.33 18.61
N ARG A 155 8.03 8.45 18.62
CA ARG A 155 7.54 9.09 19.85
C ARG A 155 6.06 9.38 19.74
N PHE A 156 5.34 9.23 20.85
CA PHE A 156 4.03 9.86 21.00
C PHE A 156 4.27 11.35 21.28
N VAL A 157 3.71 12.20 20.43
CA VAL A 157 3.87 13.66 20.56
C VAL A 157 2.49 14.27 20.81
N PRO A 158 2.24 14.77 22.04
CA PRO A 158 1.01 15.50 22.34
C PRO A 158 0.82 16.68 21.38
N GLY A 159 -0.39 16.80 20.84
CA GLY A 159 -0.76 17.84 19.87
C GLY A 159 -0.24 17.62 18.45
N ALA A 160 0.47 16.54 18.14
CA ALA A 160 0.73 16.16 16.75
C ALA A 160 -0.57 15.71 16.07
N ASN A 161 -0.86 16.27 14.89
CA ASN A 161 -2.05 15.99 14.11
C ASN A 161 -1.81 16.33 12.63
N TRP A 162 -2.83 16.24 11.78
CA TRP A 162 -2.68 16.46 10.34
C TRP A 162 -2.24 17.88 9.95
N ARG A 163 -2.52 18.90 10.78
CA ARG A 163 -2.07 20.29 10.58
C ARG A 163 -0.67 20.53 11.13
N HIS A 164 -0.28 19.76 12.14
CA HIS A 164 0.97 19.85 12.90
C HIS A 164 1.65 18.46 12.94
N PRO A 165 2.11 17.92 11.79
CA PRO A 165 2.44 16.50 11.67
C PRO A 165 3.65 16.04 12.48
N GLU A 166 4.53 16.96 12.89
CA GLU A 166 5.68 16.71 13.76
C GLU A 166 5.46 17.21 15.20
N GLY A 167 4.27 17.73 15.53
CA GLY A 167 3.93 18.29 16.83
C GLY A 167 3.61 19.80 16.77
N PRO A 168 3.21 20.42 17.90
CA PRO A 168 2.64 21.77 17.95
C PRO A 168 3.47 22.90 17.33
N GLY A 169 4.79 22.71 17.19
CA GLY A 169 5.69 23.68 16.58
C GLY A 169 5.80 23.58 15.06
N SER A 170 5.24 22.55 14.43
CA SER A 170 5.31 22.33 12.98
C SER A 170 4.05 22.80 12.27
N ASN A 171 4.06 22.85 10.94
CA ASN A 171 2.87 23.15 10.14
C ASN A 171 2.93 22.50 8.75
N ILE A 172 1.87 22.69 7.98
CA ILE A 172 1.72 22.24 6.59
C ILE A 172 1.79 23.39 5.58
N ASP A 173 2.40 24.53 5.94
CA ASP A 173 2.53 25.67 5.02
C ASP A 173 3.37 25.26 3.80
N GLY A 174 2.84 25.52 2.61
CA GLY A 174 3.48 25.10 1.35
C GLY A 174 3.42 23.60 1.05
N LYS A 175 2.71 22.79 1.85
CA LYS A 175 2.57 21.33 1.67
C LYS A 175 1.16 20.91 1.25
N ASP A 176 0.45 21.77 0.51
CA ASP A 176 -0.94 21.55 0.11
C ASP A 176 -1.14 20.34 -0.83
N ASP A 177 -0.12 20.03 -1.62
CA ASP A 177 -0.02 18.90 -2.54
C ASP A 177 0.71 17.69 -1.94
N HIS A 178 1.15 17.74 -0.68
CA HIS A 178 1.63 16.57 0.02
C HIS A 178 0.45 15.69 0.49
N PRO A 179 0.65 14.37 0.64
CA PRO A 179 -0.37 13.50 1.23
C PRO A 179 -0.67 13.94 2.66
N VAL A 180 -1.95 13.88 3.03
CA VAL A 180 -2.34 14.05 4.44
C VAL A 180 -1.83 12.87 5.26
N VAL A 181 -1.26 13.16 6.43
CA VAL A 181 -0.76 12.18 7.41
C VAL A 181 -1.36 12.43 8.78
N GLN A 182 -0.98 11.64 9.79
CA GLN A 182 -1.57 11.71 11.14
C GLN A 182 -3.09 11.51 11.13
N VAL A 183 -3.57 10.65 10.23
CA VAL A 183 -4.98 10.27 10.09
C VAL A 183 -5.16 8.80 10.45
N SER A 184 -6.16 8.53 11.29
CA SER A 184 -6.58 7.18 11.64
C SER A 184 -7.41 6.53 10.52
N TYR A 185 -7.74 5.25 10.68
CA TYR A 185 -8.68 4.59 9.77
C TYR A 185 -10.06 5.27 9.78
N ALA A 186 -10.53 5.71 10.95
CA ALA A 186 -11.82 6.38 11.08
C ALA A 186 -11.83 7.75 10.40
N ASP A 187 -10.72 8.49 10.47
CA ASP A 187 -10.56 9.78 9.79
C ASP A 187 -10.61 9.59 8.26
N ALA A 188 -9.90 8.58 7.76
CA ALA A 188 -9.89 8.22 6.34
C ALA A 188 -11.27 7.78 5.84
N GLN A 189 -12.00 6.98 6.63
CA GLN A 189 -13.35 6.54 6.30
C GLN A 189 -14.37 7.70 6.32
N ALA A 190 -14.26 8.62 7.28
CA ALA A 190 -15.09 9.80 7.37
C ALA A 190 -14.91 10.71 6.16
N TYR A 191 -13.66 10.98 5.77
CA TYR A 191 -13.34 11.71 4.55
C TYR A 191 -13.93 11.02 3.31
N ALA A 192 -13.69 9.71 3.17
CA ALA A 192 -14.13 8.97 2.00
C ALA A 192 -15.66 9.03 1.85
N THR A 193 -16.38 8.90 2.97
CA THR A 193 -17.84 9.00 3.00
C THR A 193 -18.32 10.40 2.60
N TRP A 194 -17.72 11.46 3.16
CA TRP A 194 -18.02 12.85 2.78
C TRP A 194 -17.78 13.12 1.29
N ALA A 195 -16.72 12.56 0.74
CA ALA A 195 -16.38 12.68 -0.68
C ALA A 195 -17.29 11.85 -1.61
N GLY A 196 -18.26 11.08 -1.07
CA GLY A 196 -19.09 10.17 -1.86
C GLY A 196 -18.34 8.93 -2.37
N LYS A 197 -17.24 8.58 -1.71
CA LYS A 197 -16.30 7.51 -2.07
C LYS A 197 -16.24 6.45 -0.97
N ARG A 198 -15.26 5.55 -1.04
CA ARG A 198 -14.91 4.61 0.04
C ARG A 198 -13.41 4.33 0.04
N LEU A 199 -12.90 3.67 1.07
CA LEU A 199 -11.55 3.08 1.03
C LEU A 199 -11.52 1.87 0.08
N PRO A 200 -10.39 1.61 -0.60
CA PRO A 200 -10.21 0.39 -1.39
C PRO A 200 -10.22 -0.84 -0.48
N THR A 201 -10.69 -1.97 -1.01
CA THR A 201 -10.35 -3.26 -0.38
C THR A 201 -8.86 -3.55 -0.53
N GLU A 202 -8.32 -4.45 0.28
CA GLU A 202 -6.94 -4.88 0.15
C GLU A 202 -6.66 -5.46 -1.25
N ALA A 203 -7.63 -6.23 -1.79
CA ALA A 203 -7.53 -6.81 -3.12
C ALA A 203 -7.59 -5.76 -4.23
N GLU A 204 -8.50 -4.79 -4.14
CA GLU A 204 -8.55 -3.66 -5.08
C GLU A 204 -7.25 -2.87 -5.07
N TRP A 205 -6.71 -2.60 -3.88
CA TRP A 205 -5.47 -1.87 -3.72
C TRP A 205 -4.31 -2.61 -4.39
N GLU A 206 -4.12 -3.90 -4.10
CA GLU A 206 -2.99 -4.65 -4.66
C GLU A 206 -3.13 -4.84 -6.17
N PHE A 207 -4.35 -5.12 -6.66
CA PHE A 207 -4.63 -5.22 -8.08
C PHE A 207 -4.28 -3.92 -8.82
N ALA A 208 -4.74 -2.79 -8.28
CA ALA A 208 -4.44 -1.48 -8.82
C ALA A 208 -2.94 -1.14 -8.74
N ALA A 209 -2.27 -1.49 -7.63
CA ALA A 209 -0.84 -1.24 -7.41
C ALA A 209 0.03 -1.96 -8.44
N ARG A 210 -0.37 -3.17 -8.84
CA ARG A 210 0.34 -3.97 -9.84
C ARG A 210 0.31 -3.35 -11.23
N GLY A 211 -0.64 -2.47 -11.54
CA GLY A 211 -0.63 -1.70 -12.79
C GLY A 211 -0.61 -2.55 -14.06
N GLY A 212 -1.23 -3.74 -14.04
CA GLY A 212 -1.21 -4.70 -15.15
C GLY A 212 0.01 -5.65 -15.18
N LEU A 213 0.94 -5.54 -14.23
CA LEU A 213 2.09 -6.43 -14.12
C LEU A 213 1.73 -7.68 -13.29
N GLU A 214 1.97 -8.86 -13.87
CA GLU A 214 1.81 -10.12 -13.14
C GLU A 214 3.03 -10.40 -12.25
N GLN A 215 2.79 -10.57 -10.94
CA GLN A 215 3.78 -11.00 -9.94
C GLN A 215 5.09 -10.20 -9.86
N ALA A 216 5.12 -8.98 -10.42
CA ALA A 216 6.24 -8.05 -10.24
C ALA A 216 6.46 -7.70 -8.75
N THR A 217 7.72 -7.47 -8.38
CA THR A 217 8.12 -7.11 -7.01
C THR A 217 7.59 -5.73 -6.60
N TYR A 218 7.74 -4.74 -7.48
CA TYR A 218 7.31 -3.35 -7.30
C TYR A 218 6.16 -3.01 -8.24
N THR A 219 5.55 -1.86 -8.01
CA THR A 219 4.43 -1.34 -8.81
C THR A 219 4.84 -0.95 -10.24
N TRP A 220 6.15 -0.90 -10.51
CA TRP A 220 6.76 -0.57 -11.80
C TRP A 220 7.61 -1.71 -12.41
N GLY A 221 7.75 -2.86 -11.75
CA GLY A 221 8.57 -3.97 -12.25
C GLY A 221 9.38 -4.66 -11.16
N ASN A 222 10.50 -5.29 -11.57
CA ASN A 222 11.34 -6.12 -10.68
C ASN A 222 12.63 -5.44 -10.22
N GLU A 223 13.06 -4.39 -10.91
CA GLU A 223 14.25 -3.62 -10.54
C GLU A 223 13.82 -2.43 -9.65
N LEU A 224 14.50 -2.24 -8.51
CA LEU A 224 14.19 -1.13 -7.60
C LEU A 224 14.43 0.22 -8.27
N LEU A 225 15.47 0.29 -9.12
CA LEU A 225 15.99 1.51 -9.72
C LEU A 225 16.21 1.30 -11.21
N PRO A 226 15.13 1.13 -12.00
CA PRO A 226 15.27 0.93 -13.43
C PRO A 226 16.09 2.06 -14.05
N GLN A 227 17.22 1.71 -14.66
CA GLN A 227 18.16 2.68 -15.25
C GLN A 227 18.73 3.69 -14.22
N GLY A 228 18.83 3.28 -12.95
CA GLY A 228 19.31 4.14 -11.85
C GLY A 228 18.31 5.19 -11.37
N LYS A 229 17.05 5.17 -11.84
CA LYS A 229 16.03 6.16 -11.47
C LYS A 229 15.27 5.75 -10.21
N ALA A 230 15.08 6.70 -9.30
CA ALA A 230 14.16 6.52 -8.18
C ALA A 230 12.71 6.48 -8.68
N MET A 231 11.91 5.55 -8.17
CA MET A 231 10.53 5.32 -8.60
C MET A 231 9.49 5.51 -7.48
N ALA A 232 9.97 5.77 -6.26
CA ALA A 232 9.15 5.99 -5.08
C ALA A 232 9.92 6.84 -4.06
N ASN A 233 9.19 7.55 -3.19
CA ASN A 233 9.75 8.18 -2.01
C ASN A 233 9.93 7.12 -0.91
N ILE A 234 11.16 6.67 -0.70
CA ILE A 234 11.56 5.67 0.31
C ILE A 234 12.86 6.13 0.96
N TRP A 235 13.25 5.49 2.07
CA TRP A 235 14.54 5.75 2.69
C TRP A 235 15.65 5.09 1.88
N ASP A 236 16.33 5.88 1.05
CA ASP A 236 17.41 5.42 0.19
C ASP A 236 18.73 5.23 0.95
N THR A 237 19.03 4.01 1.36
CA THR A 237 20.23 3.62 2.12
C THR A 237 21.53 3.68 1.31
N ARG A 238 21.45 3.97 0.01
CA ARG A 238 22.63 4.27 -0.82
C ARG A 238 23.13 5.69 -0.62
N GLN A 239 22.30 6.57 -0.05
CA GLN A 239 22.71 7.87 0.44
C GLN A 239 23.52 7.70 1.74
N PRO A 240 24.38 8.66 2.11
CA PRO A 240 25.23 8.56 3.31
C PRO A 240 24.47 8.56 4.65
N GLN A 241 23.14 8.54 4.63
CA GLN A 241 22.28 8.59 5.80
C GLN A 241 21.61 7.23 6.05
N PRO A 242 22.16 6.40 6.96
CA PRO A 242 21.55 5.11 7.29
C PRO A 242 20.24 5.32 8.05
N PHE A 243 19.26 4.45 7.83
CA PHE A 243 18.06 4.43 8.66
C PHE A 243 18.43 4.03 10.11
N PRO A 244 17.91 4.70 11.17
CA PRO A 244 16.95 5.81 11.20
C PRO A 244 17.59 7.18 11.54
N VAL A 245 18.82 7.43 11.11
CA VAL A 245 19.59 8.64 11.47
C VAL A 245 19.05 9.87 10.74
N VAL A 246 18.86 11.00 11.43
CA VAL A 246 18.33 12.27 10.87
C VAL A 246 19.21 13.50 11.18
N LYS A 247 20.49 13.28 11.49
CA LYS A 247 21.41 14.33 11.93
C LYS A 247 21.75 15.39 10.86
N ASP A 248 21.67 15.05 9.58
CA ASP A 248 21.93 16.00 8.49
C ASP A 248 20.62 16.63 8.02
N GLU A 249 20.36 17.86 8.47
CA GLU A 249 19.18 18.65 8.07
C GLU A 249 19.09 18.88 6.55
N LYS A 250 20.18 18.66 5.80
CA LYS A 250 20.18 18.76 4.32
C LYS A 250 19.49 17.57 3.65
N VAL A 251 19.33 16.45 4.34
CA VAL A 251 18.60 15.29 3.86
C VAL A 251 17.16 15.39 4.32
N GLN A 252 16.27 15.78 3.41
CA GLN A 252 14.85 15.91 3.71
C GLN A 252 14.25 14.52 3.92
N VAL A 253 13.91 14.21 5.18
CA VAL A 253 13.13 13.03 5.55
C VAL A 253 11.69 13.44 5.73
N GLY A 254 10.79 12.89 4.91
CA GLY A 254 9.37 13.21 5.00
C GLY A 254 8.63 12.86 3.72
N THR A 255 7.38 13.31 3.66
CA THR A 255 6.55 13.18 2.47
C THR A 255 7.09 14.07 1.34
N THR A 256 6.83 13.65 0.10
CA THR A 256 6.99 14.47 -1.11
C THR A 256 5.61 14.85 -1.63
N PRO A 257 5.48 15.89 -2.48
CA PRO A 257 4.25 16.15 -3.22
C PRO A 257 3.73 14.87 -3.88
N VAL A 258 2.43 14.68 -3.88
CA VAL A 258 1.82 13.54 -4.54
C VAL A 258 2.14 13.54 -6.03
N GLY A 259 2.42 12.38 -6.61
CA GLY A 259 2.77 12.27 -8.02
C GLY A 259 4.17 12.75 -8.39
N SER A 260 5.08 12.86 -7.42
CA SER A 260 6.48 13.23 -7.67
C SER A 260 7.26 12.18 -8.50
N PHE A 261 6.80 10.92 -8.51
CA PHE A 261 7.43 9.81 -9.23
C PHE A 261 6.57 9.33 -10.40
N ALA A 262 7.10 8.44 -11.24
CA ALA A 262 6.36 7.95 -12.40
C ALA A 262 5.12 7.12 -11.97
N PRO A 263 3.99 7.22 -12.68
CA PRO A 263 2.82 6.40 -12.40
C PRO A 263 3.03 4.95 -12.86
N ASN A 264 2.27 4.02 -12.29
CA ASN A 264 2.23 2.64 -12.77
C ASN A 264 1.41 2.48 -14.07
N GLY A 265 1.26 1.25 -14.57
CA GLY A 265 0.55 0.97 -15.82
C GLY A 265 -0.96 1.28 -15.83
N TYR A 266 -1.55 1.65 -14.69
CA TYR A 266 -2.93 2.16 -14.61
C TYR A 266 -3.01 3.68 -14.39
N GLY A 267 -1.88 4.40 -14.45
CA GLY A 267 -1.84 5.84 -14.24
C GLY A 267 -1.89 6.24 -12.76
N LEU A 268 -1.59 5.32 -11.84
CA LEU A 268 -1.60 5.59 -10.40
C LEU A 268 -0.20 5.94 -9.90
N TYR A 269 -0.12 7.02 -9.14
CA TYR A 269 1.07 7.52 -8.48
C TYR A 269 1.15 7.01 -7.04
N ASP A 270 2.36 6.98 -6.49
CA ASP A 270 2.61 6.72 -5.06
C ASP A 270 1.97 5.42 -4.53
N MET A 271 1.80 4.40 -5.39
CA MET A 271 1.36 3.07 -4.95
C MET A 271 2.47 2.32 -4.18
N ALA A 272 3.67 2.87 -4.12
CA ALA A 272 4.77 2.41 -3.28
C ALA A 272 5.53 3.61 -2.72
N GLY A 273 5.88 3.56 -1.44
CA GLY A 273 6.53 4.66 -0.74
C GLY A 273 5.60 5.85 -0.48
N ASN A 274 6.20 7.01 -0.22
CA ASN A 274 5.57 8.23 0.29
C ASN A 274 4.84 8.00 1.62
N VAL A 275 3.61 7.49 1.62
CA VAL A 275 2.87 7.16 2.84
C VAL A 275 2.23 5.79 2.73
N TRP A 276 2.12 5.09 3.86
CA TRP A 276 1.27 3.92 3.96
C TRP A 276 -0.18 4.31 3.69
N GLN A 277 -0.95 3.37 3.14
CA GLN A 277 -2.33 3.65 2.73
C GLN A 277 -3.30 2.73 3.44
N TRP A 278 -4.28 3.32 4.13
CA TRP A 278 -5.41 2.60 4.70
C TRP A 278 -6.23 1.90 3.62
N THR A 279 -6.60 0.64 3.88
CA THR A 279 -7.59 -0.13 3.10
C THR A 279 -8.75 -0.52 4.01
N SER A 280 -9.89 -0.93 3.44
CA SER A 280 -11.10 -1.23 4.22
C SER A 280 -10.99 -2.45 5.13
N ASP A 281 -10.09 -3.38 4.82
CA ASP A 281 -10.09 -4.74 5.34
C ASP A 281 -9.59 -4.83 6.78
N TRP A 282 -10.19 -5.73 7.57
CA TRP A 282 -9.55 -6.19 8.79
C TRP A 282 -8.30 -7.00 8.46
N TYR A 283 -7.27 -6.87 9.28
CA TYR A 283 -6.01 -7.56 9.09
C TYR A 283 -6.05 -8.95 9.74
N ARG A 284 -5.85 -9.98 8.92
CA ARG A 284 -5.40 -11.29 9.41
C ARG A 284 -4.09 -11.70 8.74
N ALA A 285 -3.13 -12.15 9.55
CA ALA A 285 -1.86 -12.70 9.09
C ALA A 285 -2.04 -13.99 8.27
N ASP A 286 -3.13 -14.73 8.49
CA ASP A 286 -3.48 -15.98 7.81
C ASP A 286 -4.50 -15.82 6.67
N ALA A 287 -4.94 -14.59 6.36
CA ALA A 287 -6.00 -14.32 5.38
C ALA A 287 -5.74 -15.00 4.02
N PHE A 288 -4.53 -14.87 3.49
CA PHE A 288 -4.18 -15.41 2.17
C PHE A 288 -4.16 -16.94 2.16
N LYS A 289 -3.78 -17.58 3.27
CA LYS A 289 -3.84 -19.04 3.40
C LYS A 289 -5.28 -19.55 3.33
N PHE A 290 -6.23 -18.84 3.93
CA PHE A 290 -7.65 -19.19 3.83
C PHE A 290 -8.19 -18.92 2.42
N GLN A 291 -7.89 -17.75 1.85
CA GLN A 291 -8.39 -17.40 0.51
C GLN A 291 -7.87 -18.37 -0.57
N ALA A 292 -6.62 -18.85 -0.45
CA ALA A 292 -6.04 -19.83 -1.36
C ALA A 292 -6.72 -21.21 -1.35
N GLN A 293 -7.53 -21.51 -0.32
CA GLN A 293 -8.25 -22.78 -0.22
C GLN A 293 -9.61 -22.76 -0.95
N TYR A 294 -10.08 -21.60 -1.41
CA TYR A 294 -11.33 -21.52 -2.14
C TYR A 294 -11.24 -22.26 -3.48
N ARG A 295 -12.27 -23.06 -3.78
CA ARG A 295 -12.37 -23.81 -5.05
C ARG A 295 -12.47 -22.90 -6.27
N GLN A 296 -13.01 -21.71 -6.09
CA GLN A 296 -13.13 -20.67 -7.11
C GLN A 296 -12.50 -19.40 -6.55
N PRO A 297 -11.80 -18.61 -7.38
CA PRO A 297 -11.27 -17.31 -6.97
C PRO A 297 -12.39 -16.46 -6.37
N PRO A 298 -12.22 -15.91 -5.15
CA PRO A 298 -13.22 -15.04 -4.56
C PRO A 298 -13.43 -13.81 -5.46
N GLN A 299 -14.70 -13.43 -5.61
CA GLN A 299 -15.10 -12.23 -6.33
C GLN A 299 -15.21 -11.06 -5.34
N ASP A 300 -14.46 -9.99 -5.58
CA ASP A 300 -14.45 -8.76 -4.78
C ASP A 300 -14.33 -9.03 -3.26
N PRO A 301 -13.28 -9.75 -2.80
CA PRO A 301 -13.14 -10.05 -1.39
C PRO A 301 -13.01 -8.75 -0.58
N ALA A 302 -13.83 -8.64 0.47
CA ALA A 302 -13.88 -7.49 1.38
C ALA A 302 -13.05 -7.71 2.67
N GLY A 303 -12.18 -8.72 2.66
CA GLY A 303 -11.37 -9.11 3.81
C GLY A 303 -12.13 -9.97 4.83
N PRO A 304 -11.43 -10.38 5.90
CA PRO A 304 -12.03 -11.12 7.01
C PRO A 304 -12.95 -10.24 7.87
N ALA A 305 -13.78 -10.89 8.70
CA ALA A 305 -14.71 -10.21 9.60
C ALA A 305 -14.04 -9.66 10.87
N ASP A 306 -12.84 -10.15 11.20
CA ASP A 306 -12.10 -9.88 12.43
C ASP A 306 -10.59 -9.76 12.18
N SER A 307 -9.85 -9.46 13.25
CA SER A 307 -8.39 -9.29 13.24
C SER A 307 -7.69 -10.50 13.86
N PHE A 308 -6.53 -10.87 13.31
CA PHE A 308 -5.66 -11.92 13.83
C PHE A 308 -4.20 -11.65 13.46
N ASP A 309 -3.36 -11.36 14.45
CA ASP A 309 -1.94 -11.08 14.24
C ASP A 309 -1.08 -11.72 15.35
N PRO A 310 -0.53 -12.92 15.12
CA PRO A 310 0.33 -13.59 16.08
C PRO A 310 1.78 -13.04 16.08
N ASP A 311 2.14 -12.20 15.10
CA ASP A 311 3.52 -11.76 14.90
C ASP A 311 3.83 -10.44 15.64
N ASP A 312 2.83 -9.80 16.25
CA ASP A 312 2.99 -8.60 17.07
C ASP A 312 3.09 -8.94 18.57
N GLY A 313 4.31 -9.28 19.00
CA GLY A 313 4.60 -9.81 20.34
C GLY A 313 4.34 -8.87 21.54
N GLY A 314 3.83 -7.66 21.32
CA GLY A 314 3.43 -6.72 22.38
C GLY A 314 1.92 -6.53 22.52
N THR A 315 1.14 -7.13 21.62
CA THR A 315 -0.28 -6.82 21.42
C THR A 315 -1.09 -8.12 21.49
N PRO A 316 -2.33 -8.13 22.04
CA PRO A 316 -3.18 -9.30 21.95
C PRO A 316 -3.37 -9.76 20.50
N VAL A 317 -3.32 -11.07 20.25
CA VAL A 317 -3.43 -11.63 18.90
C VAL A 317 -4.72 -11.23 18.18
N SER A 318 -5.80 -11.01 18.94
CA SER A 318 -7.10 -10.57 18.44
C SER A 318 -7.31 -9.05 18.47
N ALA A 319 -6.28 -8.27 18.79
CA ALA A 319 -6.41 -6.82 18.83
C ALA A 319 -6.82 -6.28 17.45
N PRO A 320 -7.70 -5.27 17.40
CA PRO A 320 -8.22 -4.78 16.14
C PRO A 320 -7.09 -4.15 15.31
N LYS A 321 -6.93 -4.62 14.07
CA LYS A 321 -5.97 -4.07 13.11
C LYS A 321 -6.61 -3.97 11.74
N ARG A 322 -6.40 -2.85 11.06
CA ARG A 322 -6.79 -2.68 9.65
C ARG A 322 -5.57 -2.86 8.77
N VAL A 323 -5.79 -3.33 7.55
CA VAL A 323 -4.73 -3.51 6.57
C VAL A 323 -4.22 -2.15 6.09
N THR A 324 -2.91 -1.95 6.12
CA THR A 324 -2.20 -0.89 5.40
C THR A 324 -1.27 -1.48 4.34
N ARG A 325 -1.11 -0.75 3.23
CA ARG A 325 -0.34 -1.18 2.05
C ARG A 325 0.60 -0.06 1.57
N GLY A 326 1.60 -0.42 0.76
CA GLY A 326 2.43 0.52 -0.01
C GLY A 326 3.77 0.93 0.62
N GLY A 327 3.95 0.81 1.93
CA GLY A 327 5.15 1.34 2.58
C GLY A 327 5.13 2.87 2.63
N SER A 328 6.25 3.49 2.99
CA SER A 328 6.35 4.95 3.16
C SER A 328 7.77 5.47 2.86
N PHE A 329 7.97 6.77 3.00
CA PHE A 329 9.28 7.42 2.98
C PHE A 329 10.27 6.90 4.04
N LEU A 330 9.80 6.13 5.04
CA LEU A 330 10.65 5.50 6.06
C LEU A 330 11.06 4.06 5.74
N CYS A 331 10.50 3.46 4.69
CA CYS A 331 10.82 2.09 4.31
C CYS A 331 12.21 2.02 3.66
N SER A 332 13.02 1.05 4.05
CA SER A 332 14.39 0.83 3.57
C SER A 332 14.65 -0.65 3.31
N ASP A 333 15.66 -0.95 2.49
CA ASP A 333 16.14 -2.33 2.26
C ASP A 333 16.77 -2.97 3.52
N THR A 334 17.28 -2.15 4.45
CA THR A 334 17.89 -2.60 5.70
C THR A 334 16.92 -2.87 6.85
N TYR A 335 15.70 -2.32 6.80
CA TYR A 335 14.73 -2.40 7.90
C TYR A 335 13.35 -2.85 7.46
N CYS A 336 12.77 -2.22 6.44
CA CYS A 336 11.39 -2.42 6.03
C CYS A 336 11.22 -2.31 4.51
N ILE A 337 11.17 -3.45 3.82
CA ILE A 337 10.95 -3.54 2.37
C ILE A 337 9.46 -3.58 1.99
N SER A 338 8.63 -2.81 2.68
CA SER A 338 7.18 -2.82 2.45
C SER A 338 6.70 -1.93 1.30
N TYR A 339 7.62 -1.32 0.54
CA TYR A 339 7.35 -0.67 -0.74
C TYR A 339 7.18 -1.66 -1.91
N ARG A 340 7.12 -2.97 -1.63
CA ARG A 340 6.76 -4.01 -2.62
C ARG A 340 5.25 -4.07 -2.80
N ALA A 341 4.79 -4.39 -4.00
CA ALA A 341 3.36 -4.42 -4.32
C ALA A 341 2.56 -5.41 -3.43
N SER A 342 3.15 -6.56 -3.09
CA SER A 342 2.53 -7.59 -2.25
C SER A 342 2.60 -7.32 -0.75
N ALA A 343 3.42 -6.35 -0.31
CA ALA A 343 3.66 -6.15 1.11
C ALA A 343 2.43 -5.55 1.81
N ARG A 344 2.17 -6.07 3.02
CA ARG A 344 1.01 -5.72 3.84
C ARG A 344 1.36 -5.69 5.31
N ARG A 345 0.68 -4.84 6.07
CA ARG A 345 0.81 -4.75 7.53
C ARG A 345 -0.57 -4.62 8.18
N GLY A 346 -0.69 -5.18 9.38
CA GLY A 346 -1.79 -4.88 10.30
C GLY A 346 -1.40 -3.67 11.14
N THR A 347 -2.23 -2.64 11.12
CA THR A 347 -2.01 -1.41 11.90
C THR A 347 -3.21 -1.16 12.79
N ASP A 348 -2.97 -0.73 14.04
CA ASP A 348 -4.03 -0.27 14.95
C ASP A 348 -4.85 0.84 14.27
N PRO A 349 -6.17 0.65 14.06
CA PRO A 349 -7.01 1.60 13.34
C PRO A 349 -7.10 2.98 14.00
N LEU A 350 -6.73 3.10 15.28
CA LEU A 350 -6.79 4.34 16.04
C LEU A 350 -5.43 5.01 16.20
N ASN A 351 -4.36 4.48 15.60
CA ASN A 351 -3.01 5.03 15.71
C ASN A 351 -2.68 5.92 14.49
N PRO A 352 -2.93 7.24 14.55
CA PRO A 352 -2.42 8.18 13.55
C PRO A 352 -0.89 8.22 13.62
N MET A 353 -0.24 8.17 12.46
CA MET A 353 1.22 8.22 12.37
C MET A 353 1.70 9.15 11.26
N SER A 354 2.88 9.76 11.43
CA SER A 354 3.47 10.76 10.51
C SER A 354 3.82 10.23 9.10
N HIS A 355 3.51 8.96 8.82
CA HIS A 355 3.84 8.25 7.58
C HIS A 355 2.66 7.39 7.07
N ILE A 356 1.45 7.60 7.58
CA ILE A 356 0.23 6.91 7.16
C ILE A 356 -0.78 7.93 6.66
N GLY A 357 -1.23 7.74 5.42
CA GLY A 357 -2.32 8.45 4.77
C GLY A 357 -3.30 7.45 4.13
N PHE A 358 -3.94 7.86 3.04
CA PHE A 358 -4.89 7.01 2.33
C PHE A 358 -5.24 7.58 0.94
N ARG A 359 -5.83 6.72 0.11
CA ARG A 359 -6.51 7.09 -1.13
C ARG A 359 -7.89 6.45 -1.18
N THR A 360 -8.75 6.93 -2.06
CA THR A 360 -10.13 6.45 -2.12
C THR A 360 -10.48 5.85 -3.47
N VAL A 361 -11.58 5.10 -3.49
CA VAL A 361 -12.15 4.46 -4.68
C VAL A 361 -13.64 4.75 -4.80
N MET A 362 -14.16 4.57 -6.00
CA MET A 362 -15.55 4.76 -6.34
C MET A 362 -16.00 3.70 -7.34
N THR A 363 -17.13 3.05 -7.06
CA THR A 363 -17.78 2.15 -8.02
C THR A 363 -18.48 2.95 -9.13
N PRO A 364 -18.73 2.36 -10.31
CA PRO A 364 -19.57 2.98 -11.34
C PRO A 364 -20.95 3.42 -10.82
N GLN A 365 -21.52 2.68 -9.87
CA GLN A 365 -22.81 2.98 -9.25
C GLN A 365 -22.73 4.22 -8.35
N GLN A 366 -21.67 4.33 -7.52
CA GLN A 366 -21.43 5.52 -6.71
C GLN A 366 -21.21 6.77 -7.59
N TRP A 367 -20.49 6.63 -8.70
CA TRP A 367 -20.30 7.74 -9.64
C TRP A 367 -21.63 8.21 -10.25
N LYS A 368 -22.45 7.28 -10.74
CA LYS A 368 -23.78 7.60 -11.27
C LYS A 368 -24.68 8.29 -10.23
N ALA A 369 -24.63 7.84 -8.99
CA ALA A 369 -25.39 8.47 -7.89
C ALA A 369 -24.91 9.90 -7.62
N ALA A 370 -23.59 10.14 -7.63
CA ALA A 370 -23.00 11.47 -7.46
C ALA A 370 -23.36 12.44 -8.61
N GLN A 371 -23.44 11.94 -9.85
CA GLN A 371 -23.89 12.77 -10.98
C GLN A 371 -25.37 13.17 -10.85
N ALA A 372 -26.22 12.25 -10.40
CA ALA A 372 -27.65 12.52 -10.22
C ALA A 372 -27.92 13.59 -9.15
N SER A 373 -27.14 13.61 -8.06
CA SER A 373 -27.30 14.61 -7.01
C SER A 373 -26.85 16.01 -7.45
N GLN A 374 -25.79 16.11 -8.26
CA GLN A 374 -25.33 17.39 -8.82
C GLN A 374 -26.34 17.96 -9.83
N GLY A 375 -26.92 17.12 -10.70
CA GLY A 375 -27.96 17.55 -11.64
C GLY A 375 -29.27 18.01 -10.98
N SER A 376 -29.60 17.48 -9.81
CA SER A 376 -30.75 17.92 -9.02
C SER A 376 -30.55 19.29 -8.34
N ILE A 377 -29.31 19.74 -8.14
CA ILE A 377 -29.00 21.06 -7.56
C ILE A 377 -29.02 22.15 -8.64
N ALA A 378 -28.59 21.83 -9.87
CA ALA A 378 -28.59 22.78 -10.98
C ALA A 378 -29.98 23.04 -11.61
N SER A 379 -31.00 22.27 -11.21
CA SER A 379 -32.39 22.36 -11.71
C SER A 379 -33.37 22.95 -10.69
N ARG A 380 -32.87 23.41 -9.54
CA ARG A 380 -33.60 24.25 -8.56
C ARG A 380 -33.03 25.65 -8.59
#